data_AF-A0AAD5MEB7-F1
#
_entry.id   AF-A0AAD5MEB7-F1
#
_cell.length_a   1.000
_cell.length_b   1.000
_cell.length_c   1.000
_cell.angle_alpha   90.00
_cell.angle_beta   90.00
_cell.angle_gamma   90.00
#
_symmetry.space_group_name_H-M   'P 1'
#
loop_
_entity.id
_entity.type
_entity.pdbx_description
1 polymer ?
#
loop_
_entity_poly.entity_id
_entity_poly.type
_entity_poly.pdbx_seq_one_letter_code
_entity_poly.pdbx_strand_id
1 'polypeptide(L)'
;MLHSNGDFLVRTTEPVAGKARALILSVMVKQEFENQGIKHFVISVLQSGKFIIENLEFKSVSALVEYYMHTKESIMKSEDVILRNPIARQSWELSHDDVELTKKLGEGEFGEVHAGKLRLKNGSKVSVAVKLAKLDYLTKEQIKEFMHEARLMRQFDHPNVVKFYGVAAGQEPLMVIMELVKCGALASYLKRTEQPMEKKNEMCLQAAWGLEYLHSKNVIHRDIAARNCLYGANQVGCWSQNPNHRYTMAELVRHLQRTLQIPKPKFEENSGKSD
;
A
#
# COMPACT_ATOMS: atom_id res chain seq x y z
N MET A 1 4.14 -2.67 16.45
CA MET A 1 3.64 -1.27 16.43
C MET A 1 3.42 -0.79 17.85
N LEU A 2 2.78 -1.59 18.73
CA LEU A 2 2.81 -1.35 20.17
C LEU A 2 3.92 -2.21 20.79
N HIS A 3 4.86 -1.60 21.50
CA HIS A 3 6.05 -2.29 22.02
C HIS A 3 6.27 -2.06 23.51
N SER A 4 5.96 -0.86 23.99
CA SER A 4 6.16 -0.47 25.39
C SER A 4 4.84 -0.32 26.12
N ASN A 5 4.84 -0.55 27.43
CA ASN A 5 3.66 -0.35 28.26
C ASN A 5 3.15 1.09 28.15
N GLY A 6 1.84 1.22 27.88
CA GLY A 6 1.15 2.47 27.62
C GLY A 6 1.26 2.97 26.18
N ASP A 7 1.93 2.25 25.27
CA ASP A 7 1.77 2.48 23.82
C ASP A 7 0.32 2.22 23.44
N PHE A 8 -0.28 3.12 22.67
CA PHE A 8 -1.66 2.96 22.26
C PHE A 8 -1.95 3.53 20.87
N LEU A 9 -3.02 3.03 20.26
CA LEU A 9 -3.59 3.59 19.03
C LEU A 9 -5.09 3.39 18.97
N VAL A 10 -5.76 4.26 18.23
CA VAL A 10 -7.16 4.09 17.85
C VAL A 10 -7.23 3.59 16.42
N ARG A 11 -7.90 2.46 16.22
CA ARG A 11 -8.10 1.81 14.93
C ARG A 11 -9.56 1.44 14.75
N THR A 12 -9.91 1.04 13.54
CA THR A 12 -11.16 0.33 13.27
C THR A 12 -10.92 -1.18 13.29
N THR A 13 -11.95 -1.99 13.56
CA THR A 13 -11.89 -3.45 13.37
C THR A 13 -11.50 -3.80 11.94
N GLU A 14 -11.02 -5.00 11.67
CA GLU A 14 -10.83 -5.46 10.28
C GLU A 14 -12.16 -5.32 9.51
N PRO A 15 -12.08 -4.93 8.23
CA PRO A 15 -13.29 -4.74 7.44
C PRO A 15 -13.88 -6.11 7.11
N VAL A 16 -15.19 -6.24 7.29
CA VAL A 16 -15.94 -7.47 7.05
C VAL A 16 -17.19 -7.07 6.27
N ALA A 17 -17.39 -7.70 5.11
CA ALA A 17 -18.52 -7.49 4.23
C ALA A 17 -19.86 -7.39 5.00
N GLY A 18 -20.59 -6.30 4.77
CA GLY A 18 -21.90 -6.04 5.37
C GLY A 18 -21.91 -5.72 6.87
N LYS A 19 -20.76 -5.61 7.55
CA LYS A 19 -20.68 -5.26 8.98
C LYS A 19 -20.05 -3.88 9.20
N ALA A 20 -20.72 -3.07 10.02
CA ALA A 20 -20.16 -1.80 10.46
C ALA A 20 -18.86 -2.04 11.25
N ARG A 21 -17.83 -1.23 10.98
CA ARG A 21 -16.55 -1.32 11.69
C ARG A 21 -16.69 -0.65 13.05
N ALA A 22 -16.19 -1.30 14.09
CA ALA A 22 -16.14 -0.70 15.43
C ALA A 22 -14.82 0.06 15.60
N LEU A 23 -14.87 1.18 16.33
CA LEU A 23 -13.67 1.87 16.80
C LEU A 23 -13.09 1.09 17.98
N ILE A 24 -11.79 0.83 17.94
CA ILE A 24 -11.05 0.08 18.94
C ILE A 24 -9.88 0.91 19.43
N LEU A 25 -9.77 1.09 20.74
CA LEU A 25 -8.56 1.55 21.40
C LEU A 25 -7.73 0.31 21.77
N SER A 26 -6.56 0.18 21.15
CA SER A 26 -5.58 -0.84 21.52
C SER A 26 -4.52 -0.24 22.42
N VAL A 27 -4.22 -0.88 23.54
CA VAL A 27 -3.21 -0.43 24.52
C VAL A 27 -2.29 -1.58 24.88
N MET A 28 -0.98 -1.37 24.84
CA MET A 28 0.00 -2.32 25.39
C MET A 28 0.04 -2.18 26.90
N VAL A 29 -0.27 -3.25 27.63
CA VAL A 29 -0.32 -3.26 29.10
C VAL A 29 0.80 -4.12 29.68
N LYS A 30 1.12 -5.24 29.02
CA LYS A 30 2.14 -6.18 29.48
C LYS A 30 3.12 -6.55 28.36
N GLN A 31 4.07 -5.67 28.10
CA GLN A 31 5.05 -5.79 27.01
C GLN A 31 5.81 -7.13 27.00
N GLU A 32 5.99 -7.77 28.16
CA GLU A 32 6.63 -9.08 28.30
C GLU A 32 5.83 -10.23 27.66
N PHE A 33 4.54 -10.04 27.37
CA PHE A 33 3.68 -11.03 26.71
C PHE A 33 3.41 -10.70 25.24
N GLU A 34 4.24 -9.86 24.60
CA GLU A 34 4.10 -9.44 23.20
C GLU A 34 2.64 -9.09 22.82
N ASN A 35 2.05 -9.77 21.83
CA ASN A 35 0.68 -9.54 21.38
C ASN A 35 -0.39 -9.91 22.43
N GLN A 36 -0.09 -10.83 23.34
CA GLN A 36 -1.02 -11.19 24.44
C GLN A 36 -1.04 -10.12 25.54
N GLY A 37 -0.05 -9.21 25.54
CA GLY A 37 0.00 -8.05 26.41
C GLY A 37 -0.89 -6.88 25.97
N ILE A 38 -1.54 -6.98 24.81
CA ILE A 38 -2.35 -5.91 24.24
C ILE A 38 -3.82 -6.07 24.69
N LYS A 39 -4.40 -5.00 25.21
CA LYS A 39 -5.83 -4.91 25.53
C LYS A 39 -6.56 -4.10 24.47
N HIS A 40 -7.78 -4.52 24.16
CA HIS A 40 -8.62 -3.91 23.14
C HIS A 40 -9.94 -3.47 23.75
N PHE A 41 -10.23 -2.18 23.65
CA PHE A 41 -11.46 -1.57 24.14
C PHE A 41 -12.30 -1.10 22.97
N VAL A 42 -13.57 -1.50 22.95
CA VAL A 42 -14.52 -0.99 21.95
C VAL A 42 -14.95 0.41 22.37
N ILE A 43 -14.75 1.38 21.48
CA ILE A 43 -15.32 2.72 21.61
C ILE A 43 -16.66 2.72 20.90
N SER A 44 -17.75 2.77 21.66
CA SER A 44 -19.11 2.77 21.13
C SER A 44 -19.58 4.21 20.88
N VAL A 45 -20.47 4.38 19.91
CA VAL A 45 -21.15 5.66 19.64
C VAL A 45 -22.58 5.55 20.12
N LEU A 46 -22.97 6.43 21.04
CA LEU A 46 -24.34 6.52 21.56
C LEU A 46 -25.27 7.17 20.53
N GLN A 47 -26.58 7.00 20.71
CA GLN A 47 -27.59 7.66 19.86
C GLN A 47 -27.47 9.19 19.90
N SER A 48 -26.94 9.75 20.99
CA SER A 48 -26.64 11.18 21.14
C SER A 48 -25.44 11.66 20.31
N GLY A 49 -24.70 10.75 19.64
CA GLY A 49 -23.47 11.05 18.92
C GLY A 49 -22.21 11.10 19.79
N LYS A 50 -22.34 10.94 21.11
CA LYS A 50 -21.19 10.87 22.03
C LYS A 50 -20.49 9.51 21.93
N PHE A 51 -19.20 9.52 22.24
CA PHE A 51 -18.35 8.34 22.28
C PHE A 51 -18.24 7.84 23.71
N ILE A 52 -18.41 6.54 23.93
CA ILE A 52 -18.32 5.91 25.25
C ILE A 52 -17.28 4.79 25.23
N ILE A 53 -16.48 4.74 26.30
CA ILE A 53 -15.56 3.63 26.61
C ILE A 53 -15.76 3.26 28.07
N GLU A 54 -15.95 1.98 28.35
CA GLU A 54 -16.38 1.48 29.67
C GLU A 54 -17.64 2.23 30.15
N ASN A 55 -17.50 3.22 31.04
CA ASN A 55 -18.60 3.96 31.66
C ASN A 55 -18.49 5.49 31.52
N LEU A 56 -17.56 6.02 30.71
CA LEU A 56 -17.35 7.46 30.54
C LEU A 56 -17.70 7.93 29.12
N GLU A 57 -18.43 9.04 29.03
CA GLU A 57 -18.88 9.65 27.79
C GLU A 57 -18.02 10.84 27.37
N PHE A 58 -17.74 10.95 26.08
CA PHE A 58 -16.91 12.00 25.50
C PHE A 58 -17.54 12.57 24.22
N LYS A 59 -17.30 13.86 23.98
CA LYS A 59 -17.75 14.56 22.76
C LYS A 59 -17.08 14.09 21.47
N SER A 60 -15.88 13.53 21.58
CA SER A 60 -15.11 13.00 20.45
C SER A 60 -14.08 11.98 20.94
N VAL A 61 -13.58 11.15 20.02
CA VAL A 61 -12.44 10.26 20.29
C VAL A 61 -11.20 11.04 20.74
N SER A 62 -10.96 12.24 20.19
CA SER A 62 -9.85 13.10 20.62
C SER A 62 -9.99 13.49 22.10
N ALA A 63 -11.19 13.93 22.51
CA ALA A 63 -11.45 14.32 23.90
C ALA A 63 -11.30 13.12 24.87
N LEU A 64 -11.71 11.92 24.45
CA LEU A 64 -11.49 10.68 25.19
C LEU A 64 -10.00 10.42 25.41
N VAL A 65 -9.21 10.47 24.33
CA VAL A 65 -7.76 10.23 24.41
C VAL A 65 -7.07 11.29 25.26
N GLU A 66 -7.40 12.57 25.05
CA GLU A 66 -6.86 13.71 25.82
C GLU A 66 -7.13 13.55 27.32
N TYR A 67 -8.34 13.14 27.70
CA TYR A 67 -8.71 12.90 29.10
C TYR A 67 -7.78 11.86 29.75
N TYR A 68 -7.73 10.63 29.22
CA TYR A 68 -6.95 9.54 29.81
C TYR A 68 -5.45 9.78 29.74
N MET A 69 -4.97 10.49 28.71
CA MET A 69 -3.57 10.91 28.65
C MET A 69 -3.22 11.96 29.70
N HIS A 70 -4.15 12.85 30.05
CA HIS A 70 -3.89 13.94 31.00
C HIS A 70 -4.07 13.49 32.45
N THR A 71 -5.19 12.84 32.77
CA THR A 71 -5.50 12.40 34.13
C THR A 71 -4.66 11.21 34.59
N LYS A 72 -4.10 10.44 33.64
CA LYS A 72 -3.40 9.18 33.88
C LYS A 72 -4.26 8.16 34.63
N GLU A 73 -5.59 8.32 34.59
CA GLU A 73 -6.50 7.31 35.12
C GLU A 73 -6.42 6.03 34.29
N SER A 74 -6.55 4.89 34.97
CA SER A 74 -6.66 3.61 34.30
C SER A 74 -8.04 3.48 33.63
N ILE A 75 -8.05 3.07 32.36
CA ILE A 75 -9.28 2.74 31.63
C ILE A 75 -10.00 1.57 32.30
N MET A 76 -9.24 0.53 32.68
CA MET A 76 -9.74 -0.65 33.42
C MET A 76 -8.99 -0.76 34.75
N LYS A 77 -9.64 -0.35 35.85
CA LYS A 77 -9.02 -0.27 37.18
C LYS A 77 -8.36 -1.57 37.65
N SER A 78 -8.90 -2.73 37.28
CA SER A 78 -8.36 -4.03 37.65
C SER A 78 -7.04 -4.39 36.97
N GLU A 79 -6.64 -3.69 35.91
CA GLU A 79 -5.50 -4.06 35.07
C GLU A 79 -4.52 -2.91 34.77
N ASP A 80 -4.65 -1.76 35.45
CA ASP A 80 -3.75 -0.60 35.32
C ASP A 80 -3.46 -0.15 33.87
N VAL A 81 -4.52 -0.02 33.07
CA VAL A 81 -4.45 0.35 31.66
C VAL A 81 -4.33 1.86 31.49
N ILE A 82 -3.10 2.35 31.42
CA ILE A 82 -2.78 3.79 31.32
C ILE A 82 -2.30 4.16 29.91
N LEU A 83 -2.87 5.23 29.34
CA LEU A 83 -2.40 5.79 28.07
C LEU A 83 -1.15 6.67 28.26
N ARG A 84 -0.06 6.32 27.59
CA ARG A 84 1.23 7.03 27.69
C ARG A 84 1.71 7.54 26.35
N ASN A 85 1.90 6.63 25.39
CA ASN A 85 2.59 6.93 24.14
C ASN A 85 1.63 6.72 22.95
N PRO A 86 1.10 7.80 22.34
CA PRO A 86 0.25 7.67 21.17
C PRO A 86 1.08 7.22 19.97
N ILE A 87 0.65 6.15 19.29
CA ILE A 87 1.23 5.76 18.00
C ILE A 87 0.48 6.50 16.90
N ALA A 88 1.20 7.40 16.24
CA ALA A 88 0.64 8.21 15.15
C ALA A 88 0.37 7.35 13.90
N ARG A 89 -0.71 7.69 13.19
CA ARG A 89 -0.97 7.16 11.85
C ARG A 89 0.17 7.52 10.92
N GLN A 90 0.51 6.58 10.06
CA GLN A 90 1.59 6.79 9.10
C GLN A 90 1.14 7.73 7.98
N SER A 91 2.07 8.43 7.33
CA SER A 91 1.77 9.43 6.29
C SER A 91 1.02 8.86 5.07
N TRP A 92 1.18 7.56 4.81
CA TRP A 92 0.56 6.81 3.72
C TRP A 92 -0.80 6.21 4.10
N GLU A 93 -1.24 6.32 5.36
CA GLU A 93 -2.58 5.93 5.79
C GLU A 93 -3.55 7.09 5.56
N LEU A 94 -4.23 7.07 4.41
CA LEU A 94 -5.08 8.15 3.95
C LEU A 94 -6.51 8.01 4.49
N SER A 95 -7.18 9.15 4.70
CA SER A 95 -8.63 9.16 4.91
C SER A 95 -9.34 9.02 3.57
N HIS A 96 -10.41 8.24 3.56
CA HIS A 96 -11.33 8.19 2.42
C HIS A 96 -11.94 9.55 2.08
N ASP A 97 -12.15 10.42 3.08
CA ASP A 97 -12.68 11.77 2.86
C ASP A 97 -11.71 12.68 2.09
N ASP A 98 -10.43 12.31 2.03
CA ASP A 98 -9.41 12.99 1.24
C ASP A 98 -9.39 12.53 -0.22
N VAL A 99 -10.16 11.49 -0.59
CA VAL A 99 -10.16 10.88 -1.92
C VAL A 99 -11.50 11.13 -2.62
N GLU A 100 -11.45 11.90 -3.71
CA GLU A 100 -12.60 12.18 -4.57
C GLU A 100 -12.50 11.31 -5.84
N LEU A 101 -13.37 10.31 -5.98
CA LEU A 101 -13.45 9.47 -7.19
C LEU A 101 -14.18 10.22 -8.31
N THR A 102 -13.73 10.03 -9.56
CA THR A 102 -14.30 10.73 -10.73
C THR A 102 -14.75 9.78 -11.83
N LYS A 103 -13.82 9.25 -12.63
CA LYS A 103 -14.12 8.44 -13.83
C LYS A 103 -13.47 7.06 -13.72
N LYS A 104 -14.23 5.99 -14.03
CA LYS A 104 -13.66 4.64 -14.21
C LYS A 104 -12.69 4.64 -15.40
N LEU A 105 -11.45 4.22 -15.15
CA LEU A 105 -10.37 4.11 -16.13
C LEU A 105 -10.27 2.70 -16.70
N GLY A 106 -10.56 1.69 -15.88
CA GLY A 106 -10.50 0.29 -16.27
C GLY A 106 -10.91 -0.64 -15.14
N GLU A 107 -10.81 -1.93 -15.43
CA GLU A 107 -11.13 -3.01 -14.51
C GLU A 107 -10.08 -4.11 -14.71
N GLY A 108 -9.60 -4.69 -13.61
CA GLY A 108 -8.64 -5.77 -13.60
C GLY A 108 -9.00 -6.81 -12.56
N GLU A 109 -8.12 -7.78 -12.37
CA GLU A 109 -8.34 -8.97 -11.51
C GLU A 109 -8.75 -8.63 -10.08
N PHE A 110 -8.17 -7.57 -9.49
CA PHE A 110 -8.41 -7.16 -8.10
C PHE A 110 -9.45 -6.04 -7.95
N GLY A 111 -10.15 -5.67 -9.03
CA GLY A 111 -11.22 -4.68 -9.02
C GLY A 111 -11.04 -3.53 -10.02
N GLU A 112 -11.65 -2.39 -9.71
CA GLU A 112 -11.76 -1.26 -10.62
C GLU A 112 -10.65 -0.24 -10.40
N VAL A 113 -10.21 0.41 -11.47
CA VAL A 113 -9.33 1.58 -11.38
C VAL A 113 -10.12 2.81 -11.82
N HIS A 114 -10.10 3.85 -10.99
CA HIS A 114 -10.76 5.13 -11.23
C HIS A 114 -9.76 6.27 -11.23
N ALA A 115 -9.99 7.32 -11.99
CA ALA A 115 -9.35 8.60 -11.80
C ALA A 115 -9.98 9.31 -10.60
N GLY A 116 -9.22 10.17 -9.94
CA GLY A 116 -9.70 10.96 -8.82
C GLY A 116 -8.82 12.14 -8.47
N LYS A 117 -9.16 12.79 -7.37
CA LYS A 117 -8.35 13.83 -6.72
C LYS A 117 -8.06 13.43 -5.29
N LEU A 118 -6.80 13.56 -4.88
CA LEU A 118 -6.38 13.39 -3.49
C LEU A 118 -6.13 14.79 -2.90
N ARG A 119 -6.75 15.07 -1.75
CA ARG A 119 -6.42 16.22 -0.91
C ARG A 119 -5.21 15.88 -0.04
N LEU A 120 -4.10 16.59 -0.23
CA LEU A 120 -2.90 16.44 0.57
C LEU A 120 -3.03 17.19 1.89
N LYS A 121 -2.17 16.86 2.86
CA LYS A 121 -2.18 17.49 4.20
C LYS A 121 -1.99 19.01 4.19
N ASN A 122 -1.32 19.54 3.16
CA ASN A 122 -1.15 20.98 2.97
C ASN A 122 -2.37 21.66 2.30
N GLY A 123 -3.49 20.93 2.11
CA GLY A 123 -4.71 21.42 1.49
C GLY A 123 -4.71 21.38 -0.04
N SER A 124 -3.57 21.17 -0.68
CA SER A 124 -3.49 21.07 -2.15
C SER A 124 -4.16 19.79 -2.67
N LYS A 125 -4.65 19.82 -3.91
CA LYS A 125 -5.26 18.67 -4.58
C LYS A 125 -4.35 18.18 -5.71
N VAL A 126 -4.15 16.87 -5.80
CA VAL A 126 -3.41 16.23 -6.89
C VAL A 126 -4.29 15.21 -7.62
N SER A 127 -4.11 15.08 -8.93
CA SER A 127 -4.79 14.04 -9.71
C SER A 127 -4.19 12.67 -9.44
N VAL A 128 -5.04 11.68 -9.18
CA VAL A 128 -4.63 10.33 -8.78
C VAL A 128 -5.40 9.27 -9.55
N ALA A 129 -4.77 8.10 -9.71
CA ALA A 129 -5.48 6.88 -10.00
C ALA A 129 -5.76 6.16 -8.67
N VAL A 130 -6.95 5.56 -8.56
CA VAL A 130 -7.44 4.90 -7.37
C VAL A 130 -7.85 3.49 -7.77
N LYS A 131 -7.13 2.49 -7.25
CA LYS A 131 -7.49 1.08 -7.40
C LYS A 131 -8.40 0.70 -6.24
N LEU A 132 -9.61 0.22 -6.54
CA LEU A 132 -10.63 -0.12 -5.56
C LEU A 132 -10.71 -1.63 -5.40
N ALA A 133 -10.67 -2.10 -4.16
CA ALA A 133 -10.97 -3.47 -3.76
C ALA A 133 -12.29 -3.48 -2.97
N LYS A 134 -13.34 -4.03 -3.59
CA LYS A 134 -14.66 -4.21 -2.97
C LYS A 134 -14.66 -5.56 -2.24
N LEU A 135 -14.81 -5.54 -0.92
CA LEU A 135 -14.57 -6.73 -0.10
C LEU A 135 -15.63 -7.82 -0.29
N ASP A 136 -16.84 -7.45 -0.66
CA ASP A 136 -17.94 -8.39 -0.97
C ASP A 136 -17.57 -9.39 -2.09
N TYR A 137 -16.55 -9.08 -2.91
CA TYR A 137 -16.11 -9.90 -4.03
C TYR A 137 -14.71 -10.52 -3.83
N LEU A 138 -14.02 -10.22 -2.72
CA LEU A 138 -12.62 -10.57 -2.54
C LEU A 138 -12.41 -11.53 -1.35
N THR A 139 -11.62 -12.58 -1.57
CA THR A 139 -11.15 -13.46 -0.50
C THR A 139 -10.14 -12.74 0.40
N LYS A 140 -9.90 -13.29 1.60
CA LYS A 140 -8.86 -12.78 2.51
C LYS A 140 -7.48 -12.77 1.85
N GLU A 141 -7.20 -13.76 1.03
CA GLU A 141 -5.96 -13.89 0.26
C GLU A 141 -5.85 -12.75 -0.76
N GLN A 142 -6.91 -12.45 -1.52
CA GLN A 142 -6.92 -11.36 -2.49
C GLN A 142 -6.74 -9.99 -1.81
N ILE A 143 -7.36 -9.77 -0.64
CA ILE A 143 -7.13 -8.55 0.16
C ILE A 143 -5.66 -8.47 0.60
N LYS A 144 -5.08 -9.59 1.04
CA LYS A 144 -3.68 -9.66 1.47
C LYS A 144 -2.74 -9.34 0.32
N GLU A 145 -3.00 -9.83 -0.88
CA GLU A 145 -2.25 -9.54 -2.10
C GLU A 145 -2.38 -8.07 -2.51
N PHE A 146 -3.60 -7.53 -2.52
CA PHE A 146 -3.87 -6.11 -2.78
C PHE A 146 -3.08 -5.20 -1.83
N MET A 147 -3.08 -5.51 -0.54
CA MET A 147 -2.30 -4.77 0.46
C MET A 147 -0.79 -5.07 0.38
N HIS A 148 -0.38 -6.20 -0.15
CA HIS A 148 1.04 -6.53 -0.36
C HIS A 148 1.66 -5.63 -1.43
N GLU A 149 0.96 -5.44 -2.55
CA GLU A 149 1.35 -4.51 -3.62
C GLU A 149 1.59 -3.09 -3.06
N ALA A 150 0.63 -2.57 -2.30
CA ALA A 150 0.76 -1.27 -1.64
C ALA A 150 1.98 -1.16 -0.70
N ARG A 151 2.27 -2.21 0.08
CA ARG A 151 3.42 -2.24 0.99
C ARG A 151 4.76 -2.17 0.27
N LEU A 152 4.86 -2.77 -0.91
CA LEU A 152 6.06 -2.69 -1.74
C LEU A 152 6.19 -1.31 -2.37
N MET A 153 5.12 -0.83 -2.99
CA MET A 153 5.10 0.48 -3.65
C MET A 153 5.49 1.64 -2.74
N ARG A 154 5.13 1.56 -1.45
CA ARG A 154 5.51 2.56 -0.43
C ARG A 154 7.02 2.83 -0.32
N GLN A 155 7.86 1.90 -0.77
CA GLN A 155 9.32 2.00 -0.66
C GLN A 155 9.97 2.66 -1.88
N PHE A 156 9.17 3.03 -2.89
CA PHE A 156 9.67 3.55 -4.15
C PHE A 156 9.42 5.05 -4.27
N ASP A 157 10.47 5.77 -4.66
CA ASP A 157 10.43 7.17 -5.01
C ASP A 157 11.43 7.40 -6.14
N HIS A 158 10.96 7.31 -7.37
CA HIS A 158 11.78 7.43 -8.57
C HIS A 158 10.92 7.94 -9.73
N PRO A 159 11.41 8.86 -10.58
CA PRO A 159 10.63 9.39 -11.70
C PRO A 159 10.08 8.29 -12.63
N ASN A 160 10.86 7.23 -12.89
CA ASN A 160 10.42 6.15 -13.78
C ASN A 160 9.72 4.99 -13.07
N VAL A 161 9.21 5.19 -11.86
CA VAL A 161 8.35 4.25 -11.14
C VAL A 161 7.09 4.99 -10.70
N VAL A 162 5.91 4.42 -10.94
CA VAL A 162 4.65 5.11 -10.62
C VAL A 162 4.60 5.45 -9.14
N LYS A 163 4.39 6.74 -8.84
CA LYS A 163 4.39 7.23 -7.46
C LYS A 163 3.18 6.69 -6.69
N PHE A 164 3.45 6.20 -5.49
CA PHE A 164 2.44 5.80 -4.51
C PHE A 164 2.17 6.95 -3.55
N TYR A 165 0.89 7.26 -3.32
CA TYR A 165 0.50 8.27 -2.33
C TYR A 165 0.08 7.64 -1.01
N GLY A 166 -0.60 6.50 -1.04
CA GLY A 166 -1.10 5.87 0.18
C GLY A 166 -2.20 4.85 -0.05
N VAL A 167 -2.74 4.36 1.05
CA VAL A 167 -3.93 3.50 1.09
C VAL A 167 -5.00 4.14 1.96
N ALA A 168 -6.24 4.10 1.48
CA ALA A 168 -7.40 4.37 2.31
C ALA A 168 -8.01 3.01 2.71
N ALA A 169 -7.71 2.59 3.92
CA ALA A 169 -8.13 1.29 4.47
C ALA A 169 -9.02 1.43 5.71
N GLY A 170 -9.49 2.66 6.01
CA GLY A 170 -10.34 2.97 7.16
C GLY A 170 -11.82 2.56 6.98
N GLN A 171 -12.31 2.56 5.74
CA GLN A 171 -13.64 2.09 5.37
C GLN A 171 -13.61 1.31 4.04
N GLU A 172 -14.75 0.73 3.66
CA GLU A 172 -14.93 0.11 2.36
C GLU A 172 -15.39 1.14 1.31
N PRO A 173 -14.99 0.99 0.03
CA PRO A 173 -14.05 -0.01 -0.49
C PRO A 173 -12.60 0.32 -0.07
N LEU A 174 -11.72 -0.68 -0.04
CA LEU A 174 -10.28 -0.43 0.14
C LEU A 174 -9.73 0.30 -1.08
N MET A 175 -8.88 1.30 -0.88
CA MET A 175 -8.32 2.10 -1.96
C MET A 175 -6.79 2.11 -1.91
N VAL A 176 -6.13 1.86 -3.05
CA VAL A 176 -4.72 2.19 -3.28
C VAL A 176 -4.66 3.44 -4.15
N ILE A 177 -4.01 4.49 -3.67
CA ILE A 177 -3.92 5.79 -4.33
C ILE A 177 -2.52 5.94 -4.93
N MET A 178 -2.48 6.15 -6.24
CA MET A 178 -1.25 6.26 -7.03
C MET A 178 -1.32 7.46 -7.98
N GLU A 179 -0.20 7.82 -8.58
CA GLU A 179 -0.14 8.86 -9.60
C GLU A 179 -1.02 8.55 -10.81
N LEU A 180 -1.77 9.57 -11.27
CA LEU A 180 -2.52 9.49 -12.51
C LEU A 180 -1.64 9.82 -13.71
N VAL A 181 -1.27 8.81 -14.48
CA VAL A 181 -0.48 8.98 -15.71
C VAL A 181 -1.40 9.14 -16.92
N LYS A 182 -1.41 10.34 -17.52
CA LYS A 182 -2.48 10.81 -18.44
C LYS A 182 -2.66 9.99 -19.73
N CYS A 183 -1.60 9.47 -20.35
CA CYS A 183 -1.74 8.76 -21.64
C CYS A 183 -1.98 7.26 -21.47
N GLY A 184 -2.06 6.77 -20.22
CA GLY A 184 -2.31 5.38 -19.90
C GLY A 184 -1.13 4.46 -20.24
N ALA A 185 -1.43 3.20 -20.53
CA ALA A 185 -0.43 2.20 -20.87
C ALA A 185 0.35 2.56 -22.15
N LEU A 186 1.68 2.42 -22.09
CA LEU A 186 2.60 2.71 -23.18
C LEU A 186 2.27 1.90 -24.43
N ALA A 187 1.88 0.64 -24.28
CA ALA A 187 1.41 -0.20 -25.39
C ALA A 187 0.20 0.41 -26.12
N SER A 188 -0.77 0.94 -25.38
CA SER A 188 -1.96 1.57 -25.96
C SER A 188 -1.65 2.93 -26.58
N TYR A 189 -0.70 3.68 -26.00
CA TYR A 189 -0.21 4.94 -26.55
C TYR A 189 0.49 4.73 -27.91
N LEU A 190 1.43 3.79 -27.98
CA LEU A 190 2.19 3.48 -29.20
C LEU A 190 1.32 2.92 -30.33
N LYS A 191 0.21 2.24 -30.02
CA LYS A 191 -0.76 1.79 -31.03
C LYS A 191 -1.57 2.94 -31.64
N ARG A 192 -1.85 3.99 -30.86
CA ARG A 192 -2.67 5.13 -31.29
C ARG A 192 -1.82 6.24 -31.93
N THR A 193 -0.56 6.34 -31.53
CA THR A 193 0.33 7.43 -31.91
C THR A 193 1.66 6.85 -32.36
N GLU A 194 1.94 6.94 -33.66
CA GLU A 194 3.27 6.60 -34.17
C GLU A 194 4.29 7.59 -33.60
N GLN A 195 5.47 7.09 -33.26
CA GLN A 195 6.55 7.89 -32.66
C GLN A 195 7.86 7.64 -33.42
N PRO A 196 8.69 8.68 -33.62
CA PRO A 196 10.03 8.52 -34.17
C PRO A 196 10.86 7.51 -33.35
N MET A 197 11.83 6.88 -33.99
CA MET A 197 12.66 5.86 -33.35
C MET A 197 13.40 6.43 -32.13
N GLU A 198 13.84 7.68 -32.22
CA GLU A 198 14.52 8.42 -31.17
C GLU A 198 13.65 8.50 -29.91
N LYS A 199 12.35 8.79 -30.06
CA LYS A 199 11.42 8.89 -28.93
C LYS A 199 11.12 7.52 -28.33
N LYS A 200 11.01 6.47 -29.16
CA LYS A 200 10.86 5.09 -28.69
C LYS A 200 12.08 4.63 -27.89
N ASN A 201 13.29 4.98 -28.33
CA ASN A 201 14.53 4.71 -27.60
C ASN A 201 14.58 5.44 -26.25
N GLU A 202 14.15 6.70 -26.21
CA GLU A 202 14.03 7.45 -24.96
C GLU A 202 13.05 6.78 -23.97
N MET A 203 11.89 6.33 -24.45
CA MET A 203 10.91 5.60 -23.63
C MET A 203 11.50 4.29 -23.05
N CYS A 204 12.27 3.55 -23.85
CA CYS A 204 12.96 2.34 -23.40
C CYS A 204 14.03 2.65 -22.34
N LEU A 205 14.81 3.71 -22.53
CA LEU A 205 15.82 4.15 -21.58
C LEU A 205 15.19 4.55 -20.23
N GLN A 206 14.10 5.29 -20.27
CA GLN A 206 13.34 5.67 -19.08
C GLN A 206 12.79 4.43 -18.33
N ALA A 207 12.26 3.43 -19.04
CA ALA A 207 11.86 2.17 -18.43
C ALA A 207 13.06 1.43 -17.79
N ALA A 208 14.24 1.48 -18.44
CA ALA A 208 15.46 0.87 -17.90
C ALA A 208 15.92 1.54 -16.60
N TRP A 209 15.85 2.88 -16.49
CA TRP A 209 16.12 3.59 -15.22
C TRP A 209 15.16 3.18 -14.10
N GLY A 210 13.87 3.00 -14.43
CA GLY A 210 12.89 2.48 -13.48
C GLY A 210 13.26 1.08 -12.96
N LEU A 211 13.67 0.19 -13.86
CA LEU A 211 14.11 -1.16 -13.50
C LEU A 211 15.41 -1.17 -12.68
N GLU A 212 16.40 -0.35 -13.07
CA GLU A 212 17.64 -0.19 -12.31
C GLU A 212 17.34 0.23 -10.87
N TYR A 213 16.46 1.22 -10.69
CA TYR A 213 16.03 1.65 -9.37
C TYR A 213 15.35 0.51 -8.59
N LEU A 214 14.41 -0.22 -9.20
CA LEU A 214 13.75 -1.35 -8.54
C LEU A 214 14.76 -2.44 -8.13
N HIS A 215 15.73 -2.75 -8.99
CA HIS A 215 16.79 -3.70 -8.69
C HIS A 215 17.66 -3.22 -7.52
N SER A 216 17.96 -1.92 -7.42
CA SER A 216 18.67 -1.34 -6.26
C SER A 216 17.93 -1.52 -4.94
N LYS A 217 16.60 -1.74 -4.99
CA LYS A 217 15.74 -2.05 -3.84
C LYS A 217 15.50 -3.55 -3.64
N ASN A 218 16.27 -4.42 -4.31
CA ASN A 218 16.11 -5.88 -4.30
C ASN A 218 14.74 -6.35 -4.80
N VAL A 219 14.12 -5.62 -5.73
CA VAL A 219 12.80 -5.94 -6.29
C VAL A 219 12.95 -6.37 -7.74
N ILE A 220 12.50 -7.59 -8.05
CA ILE A 220 12.43 -8.09 -9.43
C ILE A 220 10.99 -7.90 -9.90
N HIS A 221 10.78 -7.07 -10.93
CA HIS A 221 9.46 -6.68 -11.43
C HIS A 221 8.66 -7.84 -12.04
N ARG A 222 9.34 -8.76 -12.75
CA ARG A 222 8.84 -9.98 -13.43
C ARG A 222 7.89 -9.81 -14.59
N ASP A 223 7.07 -8.78 -14.58
CA ASP A 223 6.12 -8.52 -15.65
C ASP A 223 6.39 -7.18 -16.34
N ILE A 224 7.66 -6.90 -16.64
CA ILE A 224 8.00 -5.68 -17.36
C ILE A 224 7.63 -5.85 -18.84
N ALA A 225 6.67 -5.05 -19.28
CA ALA A 225 6.19 -5.02 -20.65
C ALA A 225 5.53 -3.65 -20.92
N ALA A 226 5.42 -3.23 -22.18
CA ALA A 226 4.81 -1.95 -22.53
C ALA A 226 3.36 -1.78 -22.04
N ARG A 227 2.63 -2.87 -21.77
CA ARG A 227 1.29 -2.83 -21.16
C ARG A 227 1.30 -2.42 -19.67
N ASN A 228 2.43 -2.65 -18.99
CA ASN A 228 2.67 -2.36 -17.57
C ASN A 228 3.59 -1.15 -17.35
N CYS A 229 3.97 -0.47 -18.44
CA CYS A 229 4.56 0.87 -18.36
C CYS A 229 3.46 1.88 -18.67
N LEU A 230 3.39 2.98 -17.92
CA LEU A 230 2.51 4.09 -18.19
C LEU A 230 3.29 5.24 -18.81
N TYR A 231 2.68 6.00 -19.72
CA TYR A 231 3.31 7.15 -20.37
C TYR A 231 2.49 8.43 -20.14
N GLY A 232 3.17 9.53 -19.79
CA GLY A 232 2.52 10.83 -19.64
C GLY A 232 3.55 11.92 -19.34
N ALA A 233 3.29 13.16 -19.76
CA ALA A 233 4.21 14.28 -19.57
C ALA A 233 5.65 14.01 -20.05
N ASN A 234 5.79 13.28 -21.16
CA ASN A 234 7.09 12.82 -21.71
C ASN A 234 7.89 11.87 -20.81
N GLN A 235 7.22 11.21 -19.87
CA GLN A 235 7.82 10.34 -18.88
C GLN A 235 7.16 8.95 -18.90
N VAL A 236 7.98 7.91 -18.79
CA VAL A 236 7.58 6.51 -18.61
C VAL A 236 7.70 6.16 -17.14
N GLY A 237 6.59 5.69 -16.55
CA GLY A 237 6.57 5.11 -15.21
C GLY A 237 6.29 3.62 -15.26
N CYS A 238 7.16 2.80 -14.67
CA CYS A 238 6.92 1.36 -14.53
C CYS A 238 5.89 1.09 -13.42
N TRP A 239 4.91 0.24 -13.72
CA TRP A 239 3.89 -0.25 -12.80
C TRP A 239 3.97 -1.77 -12.68
N SER A 240 3.98 -2.31 -11.46
CA SER A 240 3.91 -3.76 -11.23
C SER A 240 2.51 -4.15 -10.78
N GLN A 241 1.82 -4.99 -11.55
CA GLN A 241 0.53 -5.57 -11.15
C GLN A 241 0.66 -6.74 -10.17
N ASN A 242 1.84 -7.36 -10.06
CA ASN A 242 1.99 -8.58 -9.25
C ASN A 242 3.46 -8.94 -8.95
N PRO A 243 3.98 -8.61 -7.75
CA PRO A 243 5.30 -9.08 -7.31
C PRO A 243 5.28 -10.46 -6.63
N ASN A 244 4.17 -11.23 -6.67
CA ASN A 244 3.91 -12.38 -5.78
C ASN A 244 4.72 -13.66 -5.98
N HIS A 245 5.90 -13.62 -6.58
CA HIS A 245 6.84 -14.72 -6.38
C HIS A 245 8.21 -14.14 -6.00
N ARG A 246 9.06 -14.92 -5.33
CA ARG A 246 10.51 -14.66 -5.24
C ARG A 246 11.16 -15.74 -6.09
N TYR A 247 11.48 -15.41 -7.32
CA TYR A 247 12.33 -16.17 -8.20
C TYR A 247 13.65 -15.43 -8.19
N THR A 248 14.69 -16.13 -7.79
CA THR A 248 16.07 -15.68 -7.92
C THR A 248 16.36 -15.42 -9.40
N MET A 249 17.32 -14.53 -9.70
CA MET A 249 17.79 -14.32 -11.09
C MET A 249 18.14 -15.65 -11.78
N ALA A 250 18.63 -16.63 -11.02
CA ALA A 250 18.94 -17.98 -11.50
C ALA A 250 17.72 -18.76 -12.00
N GLU A 251 16.53 -18.53 -11.44
CA GLU A 251 15.28 -19.19 -11.84
C GLU A 251 14.65 -18.50 -13.05
N LEU A 252 14.77 -17.17 -13.15
CA LEU A 252 14.32 -16.40 -14.30
C LEU A 252 15.14 -16.74 -15.55
N VAL A 253 16.47 -16.84 -15.41
CA VAL A 253 17.39 -17.27 -16.48
C VAL A 253 17.07 -18.69 -16.93
N ARG A 254 16.80 -19.62 -16.00
CA ARG A 254 16.41 -21.00 -16.34
C ARG A 254 15.05 -21.11 -17.03
N HIS A 255 14.14 -20.17 -16.77
CA HIS A 255 12.84 -20.12 -17.43
C HIS A 255 12.97 -19.53 -18.84
N LEU A 256 13.67 -18.40 -18.99
CA LEU A 256 13.95 -17.79 -20.30
C LEU A 256 14.76 -18.71 -21.22
N GLN A 257 15.77 -19.42 -20.70
CA GLN A 257 16.52 -20.43 -21.46
C GLN A 257 15.63 -21.57 -21.99
N ARG A 258 14.62 -22.00 -21.22
CA ARG A 258 13.67 -23.02 -21.66
C ARG A 258 12.68 -22.50 -22.69
N THR A 259 12.11 -21.32 -22.46
CA THR A 259 11.10 -20.72 -23.34
C THR A 259 11.68 -20.28 -24.68
N LEU A 260 12.94 -19.81 -24.69
CA LEU A 260 13.63 -19.35 -25.90
C LEU A 260 14.52 -20.43 -26.54
N GLN A 261 14.52 -21.65 -26.00
CA GLN A 261 15.39 -22.76 -26.42
C GLN A 261 16.89 -22.40 -26.45
N ILE A 262 17.31 -21.44 -25.61
CA ILE A 262 18.70 -21.02 -25.52
C ILE A 262 19.45 -22.04 -24.66
N PRO A 263 20.46 -22.74 -25.21
CA PRO A 263 21.20 -23.74 -24.45
C PRO A 263 21.90 -23.11 -23.24
N LYS A 264 22.01 -23.87 -22.14
CA LYS A 264 22.74 -23.39 -20.96
C LYS A 264 24.18 -23.03 -21.35
N PRO A 265 24.72 -21.90 -20.87
CA PRO A 265 26.13 -21.61 -21.06
C PRO A 265 26.95 -22.75 -20.45
N LYS A 266 27.81 -23.37 -21.26
CA LYS A 266 28.85 -24.26 -20.76
C LYS A 266 29.89 -23.36 -20.14
N PHE A 267 29.93 -23.30 -18.82
CA PHE A 267 31.12 -22.81 -18.15
C PHE A 267 32.15 -23.90 -18.33
N GLU A 268 33.18 -23.64 -19.14
CA GLU A 268 34.37 -24.48 -19.14
C GLU A 268 34.96 -24.39 -17.74
N GLU A 269 35.03 -25.53 -17.05
CA GLU A 269 35.88 -25.65 -15.88
C GLU A 269 37.31 -25.41 -16.37
N ASN A 270 37.80 -24.19 -16.16
CA ASN A 270 39.23 -23.92 -16.14
C ASN A 270 39.80 -24.75 -14.98
N SER A 271 40.10 -26.01 -15.28
CA SER A 271 41.11 -26.77 -14.57
C SER A 271 42.45 -26.08 -14.85
N GLY A 272 42.67 -24.98 -14.13
CA GLY A 272 43.99 -24.41 -13.97
C GLY A 272 44.88 -25.47 -13.35
N LYS A 273 45.54 -26.25 -14.18
CA LYS A 273 46.84 -26.82 -13.84
C LYS A 273 47.80 -25.63 -13.80
N SER A 274 48.05 -25.14 -12.60
CA SER A 274 49.24 -24.39 -12.27
C SER A 274 50.28 -25.40 -11.79
N ASP A 275 51.25 -25.64 -12.69
CA ASP A 275 52.60 -26.22 -12.58
C ASP A 275 52.81 -27.51 -11.77
#